data_AF-A0A5M8P953-F1
#
_entry.id   AF-A0A5M8P953-F1
#
_cell.length_a   1.000
_cell.length_b   1.000
_cell.length_c   1.000
_cell.angle_alpha   90.00
_cell.angle_beta   90.00
_cell.angle_gamma   90.00
#
_symmetry.space_group_name_H-M   'P 1'
#
loop_
_entity.id
_entity.type
_entity.pdbx_description
1 polymer ?
#
loop_
_entity_poly.entity_id
_entity_poly.type
_entity_poly.pdbx_seq_one_letter_code
_entity_poly.pdbx_strand_id
1 'polypeptide(L)'
;MTNAIFIPITQKQIEGEAVQTVDARALHEFLGVKEKFASWITRRITDFDFQENADFLPFSEISEKGLFRRPRQEYALSLDMAKELAMADCDIYLTI
;
A
#
# COMPACT_ATOMS: atom_id res chain seq x y z
N MET A 1 24.37 -4.38 -4.11
CA MET A 1 23.44 -4.93 -5.13
C MET A 1 22.05 -4.51 -4.70
N THR A 2 21.47 -3.48 -5.32
CA THR A 2 20.09 -3.06 -5.02
C THR A 2 19.15 -4.09 -5.62
N ASN A 3 18.46 -4.88 -4.78
CA ASN A 3 17.32 -5.66 -5.23
C ASN A 3 16.32 -4.68 -5.84
N ALA A 4 16.08 -4.77 -7.15
CA ALA A 4 14.99 -4.05 -7.78
C ALA A 4 13.68 -4.63 -7.22
N ILE A 5 13.09 -3.94 -6.25
CA ILE A 5 11.76 -4.27 -5.73
C ILE A 5 10.78 -3.85 -6.81
N PHE A 6 10.16 -4.83 -7.48
CA PHE A 6 9.09 -4.60 -8.44
C PHE A 6 7.76 -4.71 -7.70
N ILE A 7 6.93 -3.67 -7.79
CA ILE A 7 5.57 -3.69 -7.25
C ILE A 7 4.65 -4.22 -8.35
N PRO A 8 4.06 -5.42 -8.20
CA PRO A 8 3.14 -5.95 -9.20
C PRO A 8 1.85 -5.14 -9.22
N ILE A 9 1.41 -4.77 -10.42
CA ILE A 9 0.08 -4.19 -10.64
C ILE A 9 -0.90 -5.35 -10.75
N THR A 10 -1.93 -5.32 -9.91
CA THR A 10 -3.05 -6.25 -9.92
C THR A 10 -4.33 -5.51 -10.33
N GLN A 11 -5.38 -6.25 -10.65
CA GLN A 11 -6.70 -5.66 -10.88
C GLN A 11 -7.63 -6.11 -9.75
N LYS A 12 -8.36 -5.16 -9.18
CA LYS A 12 -9.40 -5.40 -8.18
C LYS A 12 -10.69 -4.73 -8.63
N GLN A 13 -11.82 -5.29 -8.20
CA GLN A 13 -13.14 -4.71 -8.43
C GLN A 13 -13.41 -3.68 -7.34
N ILE A 14 -13.49 -2.41 -7.73
CA ILE A 14 -13.90 -1.29 -6.87
C ILE A 14 -15.23 -0.81 -7.42
N GLU A 15 -16.30 -0.87 -6.61
CA GLU A 15 -17.67 -0.49 -7.02
C GLU A 15 -18.20 -1.15 -8.32
N GLY A 16 -17.64 -2.31 -8.70
CA GLY A 16 -18.01 -3.03 -9.94
C GLY A 16 -17.20 -2.64 -11.17
N GLU A 17 -16.22 -1.75 -11.03
CA GLU A 17 -15.23 -1.44 -12.06
C GLU A 17 -13.89 -2.12 -11.79
N ALA A 18 -13.23 -2.59 -12.84
CA ALA A 18 -11.90 -3.16 -12.77
C ALA A 18 -10.85 -2.04 -12.65
N VAL A 19 -10.40 -1.78 -11.43
CA VAL A 19 -9.37 -0.77 -11.13
C VAL A 19 -8.01 -1.44 -10.99
N GLN A 20 -6.99 -0.79 -11.57
CA GLN A 20 -5.60 -1.20 -11.37
C GLN A 20 -5.15 -0.79 -9.97
N THR A 21 -4.65 -1.77 -9.23
CA THR A 21 -4.24 -1.58 -7.84
C THR A 21 -2.88 -2.21 -7.57
N VAL A 22 -2.21 -1.71 -6.54
CA VAL A 22 -0.94 -2.24 -6.04
C VAL A 22 -1.09 -2.64 -4.58
N ASP A 23 -0.23 -3.54 -4.13
CA ASP A 23 -0.17 -3.95 -2.73
C ASP A 23 0.50 -2.84 -1.89
N ALA A 24 -0.19 -2.38 -0.83
CA ALA A 24 0.30 -1.32 0.03
C ALA A 24 1.58 -1.70 0.78
N ARG A 25 1.75 -2.98 1.15
CA ARG A 25 2.94 -3.46 1.85
C ARG A 25 4.13 -3.53 0.90
N ALA A 26 3.91 -3.97 -0.34
CA ALA A 26 4.94 -3.91 -1.37
C ALA A 26 5.38 -2.45 -1.63
N LEU A 27 4.44 -1.50 -1.65
CA LEU A 27 4.76 -0.07 -1.76
C LEU A 27 5.55 0.44 -0.54
N HIS A 28 5.12 0.11 0.67
CA HIS A 28 5.81 0.49 1.91
C HIS A 28 7.27 -0.02 1.95
N GLU A 29 7.49 -1.28 1.55
CA GLU A 29 8.82 -1.87 1.44
C GLU A 29 9.66 -1.21 0.35
N PHE A 30 9.06 -0.92 -0.81
CA PHE A 30 9.71 -0.21 -1.92
C PHE A 30 10.19 1.18 -1.52
N LEU A 31 9.37 1.93 -0.79
CA LEU A 31 9.70 3.27 -0.31
C LEU A 31 10.74 3.25 0.83
N GLY A 32 11.01 2.10 1.44
CA GLY A 32 11.99 1.98 2.52
C GLY A 32 11.59 2.72 3.80
N VAL A 33 10.29 2.93 4.00
CA VAL A 33 9.76 3.65 5.17
C VAL A 33 10.08 2.87 6.45
N LYS A 34 10.67 3.56 7.43
CA LYS A 34 11.10 2.96 8.71
C LYS A 34 9.95 2.78 9.70
N GLU A 35 8.84 3.49 9.48
CA GLU A 35 7.63 3.39 10.29
C GLU A 35 7.02 1.97 10.18
N LYS A 36 6.26 1.54 11.18
CA LYS A 36 5.54 0.26 11.07
C LYS A 36 4.40 0.43 10.07
N PHE A 37 4.24 -0.53 9.16
CA PHE A 37 3.20 -0.53 8.10
C PHE A 37 1.81 -0.09 8.60
N ALA A 38 1.30 -0.69 9.68
CA ALA A 38 -0.02 -0.36 10.21
C ALA A 38 -0.15 1.11 10.65
N SER A 39 0.89 1.68 11.28
CA SER A 39 0.90 3.08 11.68
C SER A 39 1.00 4.00 10.45
N TRP A 40 1.90 3.64 9.52
CA TRP A 40 2.11 4.39 8.28
C TRP A 40 0.86 4.47 7.42
N ILE A 41 0.21 3.32 7.13
CA ILE A 41 -0.95 3.31 6.22
C ILE A 41 -2.15 4.05 6.83
N THR A 42 -2.41 3.87 8.13
CA THR A 42 -3.50 4.60 8.80
C THR A 42 -3.23 6.10 8.83
N ARG A 43 -1.99 6.51 9.08
CA ARG A 43 -1.59 7.93 9.02
C ARG A 43 -1.78 8.48 7.61
N ARG A 44 -1.31 7.78 6.58
CA ARG A 44 -1.43 8.23 5.18
C ARG A 44 -2.86 8.31 4.68
N ILE A 45 -3.72 7.36 5.06
CA ILE A 45 -5.16 7.43 4.77
C ILE A 45 -5.76 8.70 5.39
N THR A 46 -5.38 9.03 6.63
CA THR A 46 -5.91 10.20 7.33
C THR A 46 -5.33 11.52 6.79
N ASP A 47 -4.02 11.59 6.52
CA ASP A 47 -3.33 12.81 6.10
C ASP A 47 -3.80 13.31 4.73
N PHE A 48 -4.17 12.38 3.84
CA PHE A 48 -4.61 12.65 2.46
C PHE A 48 -6.12 12.51 2.27
N ASP A 49 -6.86 12.17 3.33
CA ASP A 49 -8.32 11.96 3.30
C ASP A 49 -8.78 10.90 2.27
N PHE A 50 -7.98 9.84 2.10
CA PHE A 50 -8.28 8.76 1.15
C PHE A 50 -9.55 7.99 1.54
N GLN A 51 -10.34 7.61 0.54
CA GLN A 51 -11.64 6.97 0.72
C GLN A 51 -11.59 5.46 0.44
N GLU A 52 -12.18 4.69 1.36
CA GLU A 52 -12.38 3.26 1.16
C GLU A 52 -13.37 3.00 0.01
N ASN A 53 -13.07 2.02 -0.84
CA ASN A 53 -13.81 1.72 -2.07
C ASN A 53 -13.74 2.82 -3.14
N ALA A 54 -12.78 3.75 -3.04
CA ALA A 54 -12.41 4.63 -4.14
C ALA A 54 -10.88 4.61 -4.34
N ASP A 55 -10.14 4.93 -3.28
CA ASP A 55 -8.68 5.02 -3.30
C ASP A 55 -8.01 3.73 -2.84
N PHE A 56 -8.64 2.97 -1.95
CA PHE A 56 -8.11 1.69 -1.48
C PHE A 56 -9.21 0.69 -1.15
N LEU A 57 -8.81 -0.58 -1.12
CA LEU A 57 -9.62 -1.71 -0.66
C LEU A 57 -8.89 -2.45 0.48
N PRO A 58 -9.43 -2.46 1.70
CA PRO A 58 -8.92 -3.31 2.76
C PRO A 58 -9.28 -4.77 2.51
N PHE A 59 -8.36 -5.69 2.81
CA PHE A 59 -8.65 -7.13 2.79
C PHE A 59 -7.87 -7.83 3.91
N SER A 60 -8.44 -8.92 4.41
CA SER A 60 -7.78 -9.76 5.40
C SER A 60 -7.00 -10.87 4.72
N GLU A 61 -5.68 -10.93 4.97
CA GLU A 61 -4.83 -12.02 4.53
C GLU A 61 -4.44 -12.89 5.74
N ILE A 62 -4.55 -14.21 5.58
CA ILE A 62 -4.14 -15.13 6.63
C ILE A 62 -2.69 -15.54 6.35
N SER A 63 -1.78 -15.20 7.27
CA SER A 63 -0.39 -15.63 7.14
C SER A 63 -0.31 -17.16 7.18
N GLU A 64 0.32 -17.76 6.17
CA GLU A 64 0.57 -19.21 6.11
C GLU A 64 1.58 -19.68 7.18
N LYS A 65 2.35 -18.76 7.77
CA LYS A 65 3.40 -19.08 8.75
C LYS A 65 2.91 -18.87 10.19
N GLY A 66 2.69 -19.99 10.90
CA GLY A 66 2.54 -20.03 12.35
C GLY A 66 1.39 -20.91 12.84
N LEU A 67 1.54 -21.49 14.04
CA LEU A 67 0.53 -22.31 14.72
C LEU A 67 -0.77 -21.52 15.00
N PHE A 68 -0.64 -20.19 15.13
CA PHE A 68 -1.73 -19.24 15.36
C PHE A 68 -1.94 -18.39 14.10
N ARG A 69 -2.90 -18.80 13.27
CA ARG A 69 -3.32 -18.13 12.04
C ARG A 69 -4.05 -16.83 12.38
N ARG A 70 -3.31 -15.75 12.61
CA ARG A 70 -3.91 -14.42 12.82
C ARG A 70 -4.11 -13.74 11.45
N PRO A 71 -5.35 -13.35 11.09
CA PRO A 71 -5.56 -12.53 9.91
C PRO A 71 -4.85 -11.19 10.11
N ARG A 72 -4.18 -10.72 9.06
CA ARG A 72 -3.58 -9.40 8.99
C ARG A 72 -4.43 -8.55 8.05
N GLN A 73 -4.59 -7.29 8.42
CA GLN A 73 -5.20 -6.32 7.55
C GLN A 73 -4.16 -5.86 6.51
N GLU A 74 -4.50 -6.04 5.25
CA GLU A 74 -3.74 -5.58 4.10
C GLU A 74 -4.60 -4.62 3.27
N TYR A 75 -3.98 -3.87 2.37
CA TYR A 75 -4.63 -2.82 1.59
C TYR A 75 -4.20 -2.91 0.13
N ALA A 76 -5.16 -2.95 -0.78
CA ALA A 76 -4.92 -2.77 -2.21
C ALA A 76 -5.19 -1.31 -2.55
N LEU A 77 -4.18 -0.59 -3.02
CA LEU A 77 -4.25 0.84 -3.31
C LEU A 77 -4.50 1.06 -4.79
N SER A 78 -5.35 2.02 -5.14
CA SER A 78 -5.46 2.51 -6.51
C SER A 78 -4.09 3.02 -6.99
N LEU A 79 -3.88 3.01 -8.31
CA LEU A 79 -2.64 3.55 -8.86
C LEU A 79 -2.43 5.03 -8.52
N ASP A 80 -3.50 5.80 -8.40
CA ASP A 80 -3.39 7.23 -8.14
C ASP A 80 -3.00 7.49 -6.68
N MET A 81 -3.65 6.81 -5.72
CA MET A 81 -3.21 6.82 -4.32
C MET A 81 -1.75 6.36 -4.18
N ALA A 82 -1.37 5.28 -4.86
CA ALA A 82 0.01 4.77 -4.79
C ALA A 82 1.04 5.77 -5.34
N LYS A 83 0.72 6.53 -6.39
CA LYS A 83 1.59 7.59 -6.92
C LYS A 83 1.72 8.74 -5.93
N GLU A 84 0.62 9.17 -5.31
CA GLU A 84 0.64 10.26 -4.33
C GLU A 84 1.51 9.90 -3.13
N LEU A 85 1.35 8.67 -2.60
CA LEU A 85 2.20 8.17 -1.52
C LEU A 85 3.66 8.07 -1.94
N ALA A 86 3.92 7.58 -3.15
CA ALA A 86 5.28 7.54 -3.68
C ALA A 86 5.86 8.95 -3.81
N MET A 87 5.10 9.95 -4.24
CA MET A 87 5.60 11.32 -4.34
C MET A 87 5.85 11.97 -2.97
N ALA A 88 5.01 11.65 -1.97
CA ALA A 88 5.12 12.21 -0.63
C ALA A 88 6.27 11.60 0.19
N ASP A 89 6.49 10.29 0.05
CA ASP A 89 7.43 9.53 0.88
C ASP A 89 8.68 9.03 0.13
N CYS A 90 8.71 9.07 -1.20
CA CYS A 90 9.95 8.85 -1.93
C CYS A 90 10.85 10.06 -1.71
N ASP A 91 11.99 9.80 -1.08
CA ASP A 91 13.03 10.72 -0.62
C ASP A 91 13.73 11.50 -1.76
N ILE A 92 12.99 12.01 -2.76
CA ILE A 92 13.51 12.71 -3.96
C ILE A 92 13.41 14.24 -3.82
N TYR A 93 12.62 14.78 -2.88
CA TYR A 93 12.45 16.23 -2.72
C TYR A 93 13.32 16.90 -1.64
N LEU A 94 14.19 16.17 -0.93
CA LEU A 94 15.06 16.74 0.11
C LEU A 94 16.53 16.95 -0.33
N THR A 95 16.83 16.92 -1.63
CA THR A 95 18.15 17.32 -2.14
C THR A 95 18.05 18.04 -3.49
N ILE A 96 17.39 19.20 -3.50
CA ILE A 96 17.58 20.26 -4.49
C ILE A 96 17.40 21.62 -3.82
#